data_AF-A0A6V7WRM0-F1
#
_entry.id   AF-A0A6V7WRM0-F1
#
_cell.length_a   1.000
_cell.length_b   1.000
_cell.length_c   1.000
_cell.angle_alpha   90.00
_cell.angle_beta   90.00
_cell.angle_gamma   90.00
#
_symmetry.space_group_name_H-M   'P 1'
#
loop_
_entity.id
_entity.type
_entity.pdbx_description
1 polymer ?
#
loop_
_entity_poly.entity_id
_entity_poly.type
_entity_poly.pdbx_seq_one_letter_code
_entity_poly.pdbx_strand_id
1 'polypeptide(L)'
;MIIALAFVPENDVINALNLLENDLDDRFEPLISWFVSSYIGRIRGNGTRANPIFPIALWNVHTRTIQNIHRTNNYSEACNRKIKRALGMSHPSLWLFLHSQKIPCTY
;
A
#
# COMPACT_ATOMS: atom_id res chain seq x y z
N MET A 1 3.11 -9.57 -10.34
CA MET A 1 4.04 -8.99 -11.34
C MET A 1 4.61 -7.67 -10.81
N ILE A 2 3.95 -6.50 -10.93
CA ILE A 2 4.50 -5.23 -10.41
C ILE A 2 4.41 -5.07 -8.88
N ILE A 3 3.37 -5.65 -8.27
CA ILE A 3 3.14 -5.60 -6.81
C ILE A 3 4.27 -6.30 -6.03
N ALA A 4 4.98 -7.23 -6.69
CA ALA A 4 6.12 -7.93 -6.10
C ALA A 4 7.27 -6.97 -5.78
N LEU A 5 7.39 -5.83 -6.47
CA LEU A 5 8.40 -4.81 -6.20
C LEU A 5 8.30 -4.25 -4.78
N ALA A 6 7.12 -4.30 -4.15
CA ALA A 6 6.95 -3.87 -2.76
C ALA A 6 7.71 -4.76 -1.76
N PHE A 7 8.10 -5.96 -2.17
CA PHE A 7 8.83 -6.94 -1.37
C PHE A 7 10.31 -7.00 -1.73
N VAL A 8 10.80 -6.19 -2.66
CA VAL A 8 12.22 -6.10 -3.00
C VAL A 8 12.90 -5.09 -2.06
N PRO A 9 14.16 -5.29 -1.64
CA PRO A 9 14.91 -4.27 -0.91
C PRO A 9 14.86 -2.91 -1.63
N GLU A 10 14.66 -1.81 -0.91
CA GLU A 10 14.42 -0.49 -1.51
C GLU A 10 15.50 -0.09 -2.53
N ASN A 11 16.76 -0.42 -2.24
CA ASN A 11 17.90 -0.13 -3.12
C ASN A 11 17.88 -0.93 -4.44
N ASP A 12 17.22 -2.09 -4.44
CA ASP A 12 17.18 -3.01 -5.58
C ASP A 12 15.90 -2.87 -6.41
N VAL A 13 14.93 -2.06 -5.96
CA VAL A 13 13.63 -1.88 -6.65
C VAL A 13 13.80 -1.43 -8.10
N ILE A 14 14.73 -0.51 -8.37
CA ILE A 14 14.97 0.00 -9.73
C ILE A 14 15.55 -1.10 -10.62
N ASN A 15 16.49 -1.88 -10.10
CA ASN A 15 17.08 -3.00 -10.83
C ASN A 15 16.04 -4.08 -11.12
N ALA A 16 15.20 -4.41 -10.14
CA ALA A 16 14.11 -5.36 -10.30
C ALA A 16 13.06 -4.87 -11.31
N LEU A 17 12.78 -3.57 -11.35
CA LEU A 17 11.90 -2.98 -12.35
C LEU A 17 12.47 -3.12 -13.77
N ASN A 18 13.76 -2.82 -13.98
CA ASN A 18 14.39 -2.96 -15.29
C ASN A 18 14.38 -4.42 -15.79
N LEU A 19 14.61 -5.38 -14.89
CA LEU A 19 14.48 -6.81 -15.22
C LEU A 19 13.04 -7.16 -15.61
N LEU A 20 12.08 -6.64 -14.84
CA LEU A 20 10.67 -6.85 -15.10
C LEU A 20 10.27 -6.27 -16.47
N GLU A 21 10.70 -5.05 -16.81
CA GLU A 21 10.44 -4.40 -18.10
C GLU A 21 10.93 -5.24 -19.30
N ASN A 22 12.10 -5.90 -19.19
CA ASN A 22 12.62 -6.76 -20.25
C ASN A 22 11.80 -8.03 -20.49
N ASP A 23 11.07 -8.50 -19.47
CA ASP A 23 10.27 -9.72 -19.53
C ASP A 23 8.79 -9.43 -19.86
N LEU A 24 8.37 -8.16 -19.83
CA LEU A 24 6.99 -7.78 -20.16
C LEU A 24 6.80 -7.55 -21.65
N ASP A 25 5.61 -7.94 -22.11
CA ASP A 25 5.09 -7.58 -23.44
C ASP A 25 4.81 -6.07 -23.52
N ASP A 26 5.16 -5.46 -24.66
CA ASP A 26 4.96 -4.04 -24.98
C ASP A 26 3.53 -3.53 -24.71
N ARG A 27 2.52 -4.40 -24.74
CA ARG A 27 1.14 -4.06 -24.38
C ARG A 27 1.00 -3.49 -22.96
N PHE A 28 1.96 -3.76 -22.07
CA PHE A 28 1.98 -3.25 -20.69
C PHE A 28 2.78 -1.95 -20.54
N GLU A 29 3.36 -1.41 -21.59
CA GLU A 29 4.13 -0.16 -21.56
C GLU A 29 3.35 1.00 -20.91
N PRO A 30 2.04 1.22 -21.18
CA PRO A 30 1.30 2.28 -20.51
C PRO A 30 1.25 2.12 -18.97
N LEU A 31 1.16 0.87 -18.49
CA LEU A 31 1.12 0.55 -17.07
C LEU A 31 2.48 0.82 -16.40
N ILE A 32 3.57 0.36 -17.04
CA ILE A 32 4.94 0.59 -16.57
C ILE A 32 5.25 2.08 -16.55
N SER A 33 4.95 2.79 -17.64
CA SER A 33 5.17 4.22 -17.77
C SER A 33 4.42 5.02 -16.69
N TRP A 34 3.17 4.64 -16.39
CA TRP A 34 2.42 5.21 -15.27
C TRP A 34 3.07 4.92 -13.91
N PHE A 35 3.51 3.68 -13.69
CA PHE A 35 4.14 3.26 -12.45
C PHE A 35 5.46 4.01 -12.21
N VAL A 36 6.33 4.07 -13.22
CA VAL A 36 7.59 4.83 -13.17
C VAL A 36 7.30 6.29 -12.86
N SER A 37 6.32 6.92 -13.50
CA SER A 37 5.98 8.32 -13.24
C SER A 37 5.51 8.56 -11.80
N SER A 38 4.68 7.64 -11.27
CA SER A 38 4.01 7.82 -9.99
C SER A 38 4.87 7.41 -8.78
N TYR A 39 5.62 6.31 -8.89
CA TYR A 39 6.23 5.63 -7.73
C TYR A 39 7.76 5.63 -7.73
N ILE A 40 8.40 5.85 -8.88
CA ILE A 40 9.88 5.81 -9.01
C ILE A 40 10.45 7.19 -9.38
N GLY A 41 9.78 7.90 -10.28
CA GLY A 41 10.25 9.13 -10.92
C GLY A 41 10.93 8.84 -12.26
N ARG A 42 10.56 9.58 -13.32
CA ARG A 42 11.20 9.47 -14.64
C ARG A 42 12.61 10.07 -14.64
N ILE A 43 13.49 9.51 -15.47
CA ILE A 43 14.80 10.12 -15.76
C ILE A 43 14.57 11.34 -16.66
N ARG A 44 15.16 12.47 -16.29
CA ARG A 44 15.17 13.72 -17.07
C ARG A 44 16.36 13.73 -18.03
N GLY A 45 16.33 14.57 -19.05
CA GLY A 45 17.41 14.66 -20.05
C GLY A 45 18.79 15.02 -19.48
N ASN A 46 18.87 15.54 -18.25
CA ASN A 46 20.12 15.82 -17.53
C ASN A 46 20.61 14.62 -16.67
N GLY A 47 20.03 13.44 -16.82
CA GLY A 47 20.38 12.24 -16.05
C GLY A 47 19.83 12.19 -14.62
N THR A 48 19.18 13.26 -14.14
CA THR A 48 18.56 13.27 -12.81
C THR A 48 17.18 12.61 -12.82
N ARG A 49 16.82 11.95 -11.71
CA ARG A 49 15.49 11.35 -11.55
C ARG A 49 14.53 12.40 -10.98
N ALA A 50 13.35 12.52 -11.57
CA ALA A 50 12.28 13.35 -11.02
C ALA A 50 11.81 12.79 -9.68
N ASN A 51 11.30 13.66 -8.79
CA ASN A 51 10.68 13.20 -7.56
C ASN A 51 9.38 12.43 -7.90
N PRO A 52 9.20 11.20 -7.38
CA PRO A 52 7.94 10.48 -7.52
C PRO A 52 6.83 11.14 -6.70
N ILE A 53 5.58 10.90 -7.12
CA ILE A 53 4.39 11.28 -6.33
C ILE A 53 4.37 10.49 -5.03
N PHE A 54 4.73 9.22 -5.10
CA PHE A 54 4.78 8.29 -3.97
C PHE A 54 6.18 7.67 -3.84
N PRO A 55 7.04 8.18 -2.94
CA PRO A 55 8.39 7.66 -2.73
C PRO A 55 8.42 6.18 -2.34
N ILE A 56 9.49 5.46 -2.70
CA ILE A 56 9.66 4.01 -2.43
C ILE A 56 9.42 3.66 -0.96
N ALA A 57 10.00 4.43 -0.04
CA ALA A 57 9.84 4.23 1.40
C ALA A 57 8.39 4.28 1.90
N LEU A 58 7.47 4.89 1.13
CA LEU A 58 6.05 4.97 1.48
C LEU A 58 5.31 3.65 1.25
N TRP A 59 5.64 2.94 0.16
CA TRP A 59 4.91 1.77 -0.30
C TRP A 59 5.70 0.45 -0.19
N ASN A 60 7.01 0.51 0.01
CA ASN A 60 7.83 -0.68 0.22
C ASN A 60 7.51 -1.34 1.56
N VAL A 61 7.39 -2.66 1.54
CA VAL A 61 7.07 -3.49 2.70
C VAL A 61 8.12 -4.56 2.99
N HIS A 62 9.24 -4.59 2.24
CA HIS A 62 10.30 -5.60 2.40
C HIS A 62 10.81 -5.66 3.85
N THR A 63 11.31 -4.54 4.37
CA THR A 63 11.89 -4.47 5.72
C THR A 63 10.87 -4.84 6.79
N ARG A 64 9.63 -4.36 6.67
CA ARG A 64 8.54 -4.71 7.61
C ARG A 64 8.17 -6.19 7.54
N THR A 65 8.23 -6.79 6.36
CA THR A 65 7.92 -8.21 6.14
C THR A 65 8.99 -9.09 6.77
N ILE A 66 10.27 -8.79 6.54
CA ILE A 66 11.40 -9.53 7.11
C ILE A 66 11.47 -9.38 8.63
N GLN A 67 11.24 -8.17 9.15
CA GLN A 67 11.30 -7.91 10.59
C GLN A 67 10.02 -8.33 11.34
N ASN A 68 9.03 -8.89 10.65
CA ASN A 68 7.72 -9.27 11.19
C ASN A 68 7.07 -8.16 12.05
N ILE A 69 7.33 -6.89 11.70
CA ILE A 69 6.80 -5.73 12.42
C ILE A 69 5.30 -5.71 12.21
N HIS A 70 4.56 -5.39 13.27
CA HIS A 70 3.10 -5.27 13.20
C HIS A 70 2.70 -4.42 12.00
N ARG A 71 2.00 -5.04 11.04
CA ARG A 71 1.45 -4.33 9.89
C ARG A 71 0.40 -3.35 10.43
N THR A 72 0.23 -2.19 9.80
CA THR A 72 -0.88 -1.27 10.11
C THR A 72 -2.23 -2.01 10.09
N ASN A 73 -2.33 -3.05 9.25
CA ASN A 73 -3.46 -3.97 9.23
C ASN A 73 -3.72 -4.66 10.59
N ASN A 74 -2.71 -4.96 11.42
CA ASN A 74 -2.95 -5.54 12.74
C ASN A 74 -3.71 -4.58 13.66
N TYR A 75 -3.42 -3.29 13.59
CA TYR A 75 -4.16 -2.26 14.32
C TYR A 75 -5.55 -2.06 13.73
N SER A 76 -5.68 -2.01 12.40
CA SER A 76 -6.97 -1.93 11.71
C SER A 76 -7.85 -3.14 12.01
N GLU A 77 -7.29 -4.35 11.98
CA GLU A 77 -7.95 -5.59 12.34
C GLU A 77 -8.28 -5.64 13.84
N ALA A 78 -7.39 -5.18 14.71
CA ALA A 78 -7.66 -5.11 16.15
C ALA A 78 -8.81 -4.13 16.44
N CYS A 79 -8.81 -2.97 15.77
CA CYS A 79 -9.91 -2.01 15.82
C CYS A 79 -11.20 -2.64 15.30
N ASN A 80 -11.16 -3.28 14.13
CA ASN A 80 -12.32 -3.95 13.54
C ASN A 80 -12.84 -5.07 14.46
N ARG A 81 -11.96 -5.87 15.07
CA ARG A 81 -12.32 -6.89 16.08
C ARG A 81 -12.97 -6.26 17.32
N LYS A 82 -12.43 -5.14 17.83
CA LYS A 82 -13.03 -4.40 18.94
C LYS A 82 -14.42 -3.88 18.60
N ILE A 83 -14.60 -3.30 17.41
CA ILE A 83 -15.89 -2.80 16.93
C ILE A 83 -16.90 -3.95 16.79
N LYS A 84 -16.52 -5.07 16.16
CA LYS A 84 -17.38 -6.26 16.04
C LYS A 84 -17.83 -6.80 17.39
N ARG A 85 -16.92 -6.83 18.38
CA ARG A 85 -17.24 -7.23 19.75
C ARG A 85 -18.19 -6.24 20.42
N ALA A 86 -17.95 -4.94 20.30
CA ALA A 86 -18.78 -3.91 20.92
C ALA A 86 -20.21 -3.89 20.34
N LEU A 87 -20.36 -4.20 19.04
CA LEU A 87 -21.65 -4.21 18.35
C LEU A 87 -22.32 -5.59 18.34
N GLY A 88 -21.64 -6.65 18.78
CA GLY A 88 -22.17 -8.02 18.72
C GLY A 88 -22.45 -8.55 17.31
N MET A 89 -21.85 -7.96 16.26
CA MET A 89 -22.16 -8.25 14.86
C MET A 89 -20.91 -8.55 14.03
N SER A 90 -21.00 -9.53 13.13
CA SER A 90 -19.84 -9.97 12.33
C SER A 90 -19.49 -9.01 11.18
N HIS A 91 -20.48 -8.29 10.64
CA HIS A 91 -20.35 -7.35 9.53
C HIS A 91 -21.13 -6.04 9.79
N PRO A 92 -20.70 -5.23 10.77
CA PRO A 92 -21.34 -3.94 11.01
C PRO A 92 -21.09 -3.01 9.81
N SER A 93 -22.16 -2.45 9.26
CA SER A 93 -22.04 -1.39 8.26
C SER A 93 -21.58 -0.10 8.94
N LEU A 94 -20.95 0.80 8.17
CA LEU A 94 -20.56 2.14 8.67
C LEU A 94 -21.76 2.87 9.30
N TRP A 95 -22.95 2.66 8.71
CA TRP A 95 -24.18 3.24 9.22
C TRP A 95 -24.54 2.68 10.61
N LEU A 96 -24.48 1.37 10.79
CA LEU A 96 -24.80 0.76 12.08
C LEU A 96 -23.82 1.17 13.19
N PHE A 97 -22.54 1.35 12.83
CA PHE A 97 -21.52 1.91 13.71
C PHE A 97 -21.87 3.35 14.16
N LEU A 98 -22.21 4.25 13.24
CA LEU A 98 -22.53 5.63 13.58
C LEU A 98 -23.79 5.76 14.47
N HIS A 99 -24.78 4.89 14.28
CA HIS A 99 -25.95 4.82 15.18
C HIS A 99 -25.59 4.35 16.58
N SER A 100 -24.75 3.31 16.68
CA SER A 100 -24.37 2.74 17.97
C SER A 100 -23.56 3.69 18.87
N GLN A 101 -22.96 4.74 18.31
CA GLN A 101 -22.25 5.77 19.06
C GLN A 101 -23.20 6.84 19.66
N LYS A 102 -24.48 6.85 19.27
CA LYS A 102 -25.53 7.72 19.82
C LYS A 102 -26.41 6.98 20.82
N ILE A 103 -25.82 6.28 21.78
CA ILE A 103 -26.61 5.75 22.92
C ILE A 103 -27.09 6.99 23.72
N PRO A 104 -28.40 7.21 23.88
CA PRO A 104 -28.90 8.25 24.77
C PRO A 104 -28.51 7.86 26.19
N CYS A 105 -27.91 8.78 26.94
CA CYS A 105 -27.82 8.64 28.40
C CYS A 105 -29.22 8.44 28.95
N THR A 106 -29.53 7.22 29.37
CA THR A 106 -30.73 6.91 30.14
C THR A 106 -30.49 7.36 31.59
N TYR A 107 -31.27 8.34 32.04
CA TYR A 107 -31.65 8.55 33.44
C TYR A 107 -33.16 8.45 33.54
#